data_AF-A0A0H2RNG4-F1
#
_entry.id   AF-A0A0H2RNG4-F1
#
_cell.length_a   1.000
_cell.length_b   1.000
_cell.length_c   1.000
_cell.angle_alpha   90.00
_cell.angle_beta   90.00
_cell.angle_gamma   90.00
#
_symmetry.space_group_name_H-M   'P 1'
#
loop_
_entity.id
_entity.type
_entity.pdbx_description
1 polymer ?
#
loop_
_entity_poly.entity_id
_entity_poly.type
_entity_poly.pdbx_seq_one_letter_code
_entity_poly.pdbx_strand_id
1 'polypeptide(L)'
;MTSNGPEGFTNRLGITFHPELDLPQRQDEQAERQRIMSDAFTYIFTVKERFKDSVSQYTQFLDVMKDYRNDAIDVHCAMRRILVLLHGHTDLILGLQVFLPPGYRFERHTAAGPRGRDTFSIITPFGDSTLRE
;
A
#
# COMPACT_ATOMS: atom_id res chain seq x y z
N MET A 1 -4.12 41.60 -35.88
CA MET A 1 -4.50 40.21 -36.17
C MET A 1 -3.41 39.68 -37.09
N THR A 2 -2.60 38.64 -36.83
CA THR A 2 -2.37 37.70 -35.70
C THR A 2 -0.86 37.37 -35.71
N SER A 3 -0.18 36.85 -34.68
CA SER A 3 -0.55 36.53 -33.28
C SER A 3 0.68 36.76 -32.37
N ASN A 4 0.56 36.53 -31.06
CA ASN A 4 1.71 36.22 -30.20
C ASN A 4 1.99 34.71 -30.29
N GLY A 5 3.23 34.31 -30.57
CA GLY A 5 3.71 32.93 -30.48
C GLY A 5 4.69 32.78 -29.30
N PRO A 6 4.69 31.65 -28.57
CA PRO A 6 5.59 31.46 -27.43
C PRO A 6 7.04 31.28 -27.89
N GLU A 7 7.96 32.08 -27.33
CA GLU A 7 9.38 32.04 -27.70
C GLU A 7 10.11 30.87 -27.03
N GLY A 8 10.19 29.74 -27.73
CA GLY A 8 11.06 28.62 -27.36
C GLY A 8 12.50 28.85 -27.84
N PHE A 9 13.48 28.81 -26.93
CA PHE A 9 14.89 28.94 -27.31
C PHE A 9 15.38 27.68 -28.03
N THR A 10 15.77 27.83 -29.30
CA THR A 10 16.34 26.75 -30.11
C THR A 10 17.87 26.79 -30.08
N ASN A 11 18.50 25.62 -29.90
CA ASN A 11 19.97 25.52 -29.89
C ASN A 11 20.54 25.27 -31.31
N ARG A 12 21.86 25.36 -31.47
CA ARG A 12 22.55 25.15 -32.76
C ARG A 12 22.45 23.72 -33.34
N LEU A 13 21.77 22.79 -32.67
CA LEU A 13 21.44 21.46 -33.20
C LEU A 13 19.95 21.32 -33.57
N GLY A 14 19.15 22.40 -33.50
CA GLY A 14 17.73 22.39 -33.86
C GLY A 14 16.81 21.82 -32.78
N ILE A 15 17.28 21.68 -31.54
CA ILE A 15 16.44 21.27 -30.40
C ILE A 15 15.79 22.51 -29.79
N THR A 16 14.46 22.59 -29.88
CA THR A 16 13.64 23.62 -29.23
C THR A 16 13.42 23.27 -27.77
N PHE A 17 13.88 24.11 -26.84
CA PHE A 17 13.61 23.97 -25.42
C PHE A 17 12.28 24.66 -25.07
N HIS A 18 11.23 23.87 -24.83
CA HIS A 18 10.04 24.32 -24.11
C HIS A 18 10.26 24.20 -22.60
N PRO A 19 9.95 25.23 -21.79
CA PRO A 19 10.05 25.18 -20.33
C PRO A 19 8.82 24.55 -19.64
N GLU A 20 7.94 23.86 -20.36
CA GLU A 20 6.68 23.30 -19.84
C GLU A 20 6.59 21.78 -20.07
N LEU A 21 7.41 21.03 -19.33
CA LEU A 21 7.06 19.67 -18.92
C LEU A 21 7.12 19.64 -17.39
N ASP A 22 5.95 19.78 -16.77
CA ASP A 22 5.78 19.77 -15.33
C ASP A 22 6.29 18.44 -14.75
N LEU A 23 7.28 18.50 -13.84
CA LEU A 23 7.84 17.31 -13.18
C LEU A 23 7.95 17.48 -11.64
N PRO A 24 6.83 17.66 -10.92
CA PRO A 24 6.78 17.61 -9.47
C PRO A 24 6.82 16.15 -8.98
N GLN A 25 7.89 15.42 -9.29
CA GLN A 25 8.04 13.99 -8.93
C GLN A 25 8.97 13.75 -7.74
N ARG A 26 9.26 14.78 -6.93
CA ARG A 26 10.16 14.66 -5.76
C ARG A 26 9.58 15.15 -4.43
N GLN A 27 8.62 16.08 -4.42
CA GLN A 27 7.98 16.52 -3.18
C GLN A 27 6.87 15.57 -2.73
N ASP A 28 6.03 15.12 -3.66
CA ASP A 28 4.89 14.26 -3.36
C ASP A 28 5.31 12.90 -2.81
N GLU A 29 6.36 12.25 -3.33
CA GLU A 29 6.84 10.98 -2.77
C GLU A 29 7.36 11.14 -1.32
N GLN A 30 8.00 12.27 -1.00
CA GLN A 30 8.52 12.51 0.35
C GLN A 30 7.42 12.91 1.33
N ALA A 31 6.35 13.56 0.86
CA ALA A 31 5.13 13.81 1.62
C ALA A 31 4.31 12.51 1.82
N GLU A 32 4.24 11.66 0.80
CA GLU A 32 3.58 10.35 0.85
C GLU A 32 4.27 9.40 1.83
N ARG A 33 5.60 9.29 1.78
CA ARG A 33 6.38 8.54 2.80
C ARG A 33 6.10 9.02 4.22
N GLN A 34 5.92 10.33 4.44
CA GLN A 34 5.54 10.89 5.75
C GLN A 34 4.09 10.56 6.15
N ARG A 35 3.15 10.62 5.20
CA ARG A 35 1.75 10.20 5.43
C ARG A 35 1.66 8.73 5.79
N ILE A 36 2.30 7.85 5.01
CA ILE A 36 2.40 6.41 5.26
C ILE A 36 2.99 6.13 6.66
N MET A 37 4.00 6.89 7.09
CA MET A 37 4.56 6.74 8.45
C MET A 37 3.57 7.15 9.56
N SER A 38 2.79 8.21 9.35
CA SER A 38 1.70 8.63 10.26
C SER A 38 0.56 7.60 10.29
N ASP A 39 0.16 7.08 9.13
CA ASP A 39 -0.84 6.02 9.02
C ASP A 39 -0.34 4.73 9.69
N ALA A 40 0.97 4.41 9.62
CA ALA A 40 1.54 3.23 10.26
C ALA A 40 1.37 3.26 11.78
N PHE A 41 1.63 4.42 12.39
CA PHE A 41 1.42 4.60 13.83
C PHE A 41 -0.06 4.49 14.21
N THR A 42 -0.93 5.12 13.42
CA THR A 42 -2.40 5.09 13.60
C THR A 42 -2.96 3.68 13.44
N TYR A 43 -2.42 2.92 12.49
CA TYR A 43 -2.77 1.53 12.23
C TYR A 43 -2.38 0.62 13.40
N ILE A 44 -1.12 0.70 13.88
CA ILE A 44 -0.66 -0.05 15.06
C ILE A 44 -1.52 0.28 16.29
N PHE A 45 -1.87 1.56 16.49
CA PHE A 45 -2.79 1.96 17.57
C PHE A 45 -4.17 1.32 17.42
N THR A 46 -4.72 1.29 16.20
CA THR A 46 -6.04 0.70 15.92
C THR A 46 -6.04 -0.82 16.14
N VAL A 47 -5.00 -1.51 15.67
CA VAL A 47 -4.77 -2.95 15.94
C VAL A 47 -4.69 -3.19 17.45
N LYS A 48 -3.92 -2.38 18.19
CA LYS A 48 -3.79 -2.49 19.65
C LYS A 48 -5.13 -2.30 20.37
N GLU A 49 -5.94 -1.30 20.00
CA GLU A 49 -7.26 -1.08 20.58
C GLU A 49 -8.25 -2.20 20.26
N ARG A 50 -8.16 -2.81 19.07
CA ARG A 50 -9.01 -3.95 18.68
C ARG A 50 -8.64 -5.24 19.42
N PHE A 51 -7.34 -5.48 19.65
CA PHE A 51 -6.84 -6.65 20.36
C PHE A 51 -6.52 -6.41 21.84
N LYS A 52 -7.01 -5.32 22.45
CA LYS A 52 -6.75 -4.99 23.87
C LYS A 52 -7.25 -6.05 24.86
N ASP A 53 -8.30 -6.77 24.48
CA ASP A 53 -8.87 -7.89 25.25
C ASP A 53 -8.08 -9.21 25.04
N SER A 54 -7.36 -9.31 23.92
CA SER A 54 -6.66 -10.52 23.46
C SER A 54 -5.18 -10.23 23.18
N VAL A 55 -4.43 -10.02 24.27
CA VAL A 55 -2.99 -9.70 24.24
C VAL A 55 -2.18 -10.67 23.36
N SER A 56 -2.53 -11.96 23.35
CA SER A 56 -1.88 -12.96 22.49
C SER A 56 -1.96 -12.63 20.99
N GLN A 57 -3.09 -12.11 20.49
CA GLN A 57 -3.22 -11.72 19.08
C GLN A 57 -2.37 -10.48 18.76
N TYR A 58 -2.29 -9.51 19.67
CA TYR A 58 -1.41 -8.36 19.53
C TYR A 58 0.09 -8.77 19.54
N THR A 59 0.50 -9.66 20.45
CA THR A 59 1.85 -10.22 20.47
C THR A 59 2.16 -10.96 19.17
N GLN A 60 1.23 -11.76 18.65
CA GLN A 60 1.41 -12.51 17.41
C GLN A 60 1.46 -11.60 16.17
N PHE A 61 0.79 -10.44 16.19
CA PHE A 61 0.95 -9.41 15.16
C PHE A 61 2.34 -8.75 15.22
N LEU A 62 2.84 -8.42 16.43
CA LEU A 62 4.20 -7.88 16.60
C LEU A 62 5.30 -8.87 16.18
N ASP A 63 5.10 -10.16 16.44
CA ASP A 63 5.97 -11.26 16.00
C ASP A 63 6.13 -11.24 14.47
N VAL A 64 5.02 -11.20 13.75
CA VAL A 64 5.00 -11.10 12.27
C VAL A 64 5.63 -9.81 11.77
N MET A 65 5.36 -8.65 12.40
CA MET A 65 6.03 -7.39 12.04
C MET A 65 7.55 -7.44 12.25
N LYS A 66 8.01 -8.18 13.26
CA LYS A 66 9.44 -8.31 13.60
C LYS A 66 10.14 -9.26 12.64
N ASP A 67 9.53 -10.40 12.32
CA ASP A 67 10.03 -11.34 11.30
C ASP A 67 10.11 -10.68 9.92
N TYR A 68 9.09 -9.89 9.53
CA TYR A 68 9.11 -9.13 8.27
C TYR A 68 10.23 -8.08 8.25
N ARG A 69 10.47 -7.37 9.36
CA ARG A 69 11.58 -6.42 9.47
C ARG A 69 12.96 -7.09 9.41
N ASN A 70 13.05 -8.36 9.81
CA ASN A 70 14.30 -9.12 9.85
C ASN A 70 14.53 -9.94 8.57
N ASP A 71 13.74 -9.70 7.52
CA ASP A 71 13.69 -10.48 6.27
C ASP A 71 13.54 -12.01 6.51
N ALA A 72 12.99 -12.40 7.66
CA ALA A 72 12.78 -13.81 8.03
C ALA A 72 11.52 -14.40 7.38
N ILE A 73 10.59 -13.54 6.95
CA ILE A 73 9.40 -13.89 6.19
C ILE A 73 9.16 -12.87 5.07
N ASP A 74 8.85 -13.35 3.87
CA ASP A 74 8.44 -12.50 2.75
C ASP A 74 7.15 -11.74 3.02
N VAL A 75 6.93 -10.66 2.25
CA VAL A 75 5.67 -9.91 2.25
C VAL A 75 4.45 -10.82 2.07
N HIS A 76 4.50 -11.85 1.22
CA HIS A 76 3.38 -12.81 1.07
C HIS A 76 3.10 -13.61 2.35
N CYS A 77 4.15 -14.01 3.07
CA CYS A 77 4.05 -14.82 4.28
C CYS A 77 3.59 -13.97 5.49
N ALA A 78 4.17 -12.79 5.65
CA ALA A 78 3.74 -11.80 6.64
C ALA A 78 2.26 -11.45 6.47
N MET A 79 1.87 -11.12 5.24
CA MET A 79 0.51 -10.68 4.94
C MET A 79 -0.51 -11.81 5.10
N ARG A 80 -0.21 -13.06 4.69
CA ARG A 80 -1.06 -14.22 4.99
C ARG A 80 -1.32 -14.37 6.50
N ARG A 81 -0.28 -14.22 7.31
CA ARG A 81 -0.35 -14.39 8.77
C ARG A 81 -1.12 -13.26 9.43
N ILE A 82 -0.96 -12.03 8.92
CA ILE A 82 -1.77 -10.87 9.30
C ILE A 82 -3.24 -11.06 8.89
N LEU A 83 -3.53 -11.51 7.67
CA LEU A 83 -4.91 -11.79 7.22
C LEU A 83 -5.64 -12.80 8.11
N VAL A 84 -4.94 -13.84 8.59
CA VAL A 84 -5.49 -14.81 9.55
C VAL A 84 -5.71 -14.19 10.94
N LEU A 85 -4.78 -13.36 11.43
CA LEU A 85 -4.93 -12.64 12.70
C LEU A 85 -6.09 -11.62 12.67
N LEU A 86 -6.30 -10.98 11.53
CA LEU A 86 -7.32 -9.96 11.29
C LEU A 86 -8.61 -10.54 10.69
N HIS A 87 -8.77 -11.86 10.65
CA HIS A 87 -9.91 -12.52 10.02
C HIS A 87 -11.22 -12.13 10.71
N GLY A 88 -12.10 -11.43 9.99
CA GLY A 88 -13.33 -10.80 10.52
C GLY A 88 -13.20 -9.31 10.86
N HIS A 89 -12.00 -8.73 10.75
CA HIS A 89 -11.70 -7.30 10.93
C HIS A 89 -11.32 -6.65 9.60
N THR A 90 -12.32 -6.57 8.73
CA THR A 90 -12.30 -5.98 7.39
C THR A 90 -11.62 -4.60 7.33
N ASP A 91 -11.84 -3.74 8.34
CA ASP A 91 -11.24 -2.41 8.44
C ASP A 91 -9.72 -2.46 8.63
N LEU A 92 -9.23 -3.41 9.45
CA LEU A 92 -7.80 -3.58 9.67
C LEU A 92 -7.11 -4.14 8.43
N ILE A 93 -7.78 -5.03 7.68
CA ILE A 93 -7.21 -5.57 6.43
C ILE A 93 -7.10 -4.46 5.36
N LEU A 94 -8.13 -3.62 5.22
CA LEU A 94 -8.05 -2.44 4.33
C LEU A 94 -6.95 -1.46 4.78
N GLY A 95 -6.77 -1.28 6.09
CA GLY A 95 -5.72 -0.43 6.65
C GLY A 95 -4.30 -0.84 6.26
N LEU A 96 -4.06 -2.08 5.84
CA LEU A 96 -2.73 -2.50 5.33
C LEU A 96 -2.43 -2.00 3.92
N GLN A 97 -3.43 -1.57 3.15
CA GLN A 97 -3.22 -1.15 1.76
C GLN A 97 -2.38 0.13 1.66
N VAL A 98 -2.35 0.98 2.68
CA VAL A 98 -1.51 2.19 2.71
C VAL A 98 -0.03 1.89 3.00
N PHE A 99 0.31 0.69 3.48
CA PHE A 99 1.71 0.26 3.67
C PHE A 99 2.28 -0.49 2.48
N LEU A 100 1.45 -0.77 1.48
CA LEU A 100 1.85 -1.46 0.26
C LEU A 100 2.35 -0.45 -0.78
N PRO A 101 3.50 -0.69 -1.43
CA PRO A 101 3.95 0.17 -2.53
C PRO A 101 2.99 0.07 -3.73
N PRO A 102 2.93 1.10 -4.60
CA PRO A 102 1.96 1.20 -5.68
C PRO A 102 1.97 -0.05 -6.56
N GLY A 103 0.78 -0.64 -6.74
CA GLY A 103 0.57 -1.86 -7.52
C GLY A 103 0.33 -3.12 -6.69
N TYR A 104 0.68 -3.14 -5.40
CA TYR A 104 0.19 -4.15 -4.46
C TYR A 104 -1.17 -3.70 -3.90
N ARG A 105 -2.20 -4.55 -3.99
CA ARG A 105 -3.54 -4.26 -3.45
C ARG A 105 -4.19 -5.47 -2.80
N PHE A 106 -5.13 -5.23 -1.89
CA PHE A 106 -6.01 -6.29 -1.37
C PHE A 106 -7.31 -6.34 -2.18
N GLU A 107 -7.68 -7.53 -2.64
CA GLU A 107 -8.99 -7.78 -3.22
C GLU A 107 -9.86 -8.51 -2.19
N ARG A 108 -11.02 -7.93 -1.87
CA ARG A 108 -12.02 -8.57 -1.00
C ARG A 108 -12.93 -9.43 -1.87
N HIS A 109 -12.95 -10.72 -1.60
CA HIS A 109 -13.89 -11.65 -2.18
C HIS A 109 -15.05 -11.86 -1.19
N THR A 110 -16.11 -11.08 -1.35
CA THR A 110 -17.37 -11.31 -0.64
C THR A 110 -18.10 -12.48 -1.29
N ALA A 111 -18.01 -13.67 -0.68
CA ALA A 111 -18.69 -14.86 -1.18
C ALA A 111 -20.22 -14.66 -1.18
N ALA A 112 -20.84 -14.75 -2.36
CA ALA A 112 -22.27 -14.51 -2.54
C ALA A 112 -23.12 -15.63 -1.90
N GLY A 113 -23.48 -15.46 -0.62
CA GLY A 113 -24.37 -16.35 0.10
C GLY A 113 -24.70 -15.86 1.51
N PRO A 114 -25.77 -16.39 2.15
CA PRO A 114 -26.26 -15.92 3.46
C PRO A 114 -25.32 -16.22 4.64
N ARG A 115 -24.18 -16.87 4.37
CA ARG A 115 -23.10 -17.18 5.33
C ARG A 115 -21.74 -16.74 4.77
N GLY A 116 -21.75 -15.85 3.77
CA GLY A 116 -20.58 -15.36 3.06
C GLY A 116 -19.56 -14.79 4.03
N ARG A 117 -18.39 -15.42 4.09
CA ARG A 117 -17.27 -14.94 4.90
C ARG A 117 -16.37 -14.15 3.95
N ASP A 118 -16.13 -12.87 4.23
CA ASP A 118 -15.23 -12.07 3.42
C ASP A 118 -13.81 -12.65 3.49
N THR A 119 -13.31 -13.14 2.36
CA THR A 119 -11.92 -13.55 2.20
C THR A 119 -11.14 -12.45 1.47
N PHE A 120 -9.82 -12.45 1.63
CA PHE A 120 -8.95 -11.43 1.09
C PHE A 120 -7.78 -12.06 0.36
N SER A 121 -7.57 -11.62 -0.88
CA SER A 121 -6.44 -12.01 -1.72
C SER A 121 -5.49 -10.84 -1.88
N ILE A 122 -4.20 -11.11 -1.96
CA ILE A 122 -3.17 -10.10 -2.26
C ILE A 122 -2.90 -10.18 -3.75
N ILE A 123 -3.00 -9.04 -4.43
CA ILE A 123 -2.65 -8.89 -5.83
C ILE A 123 -1.30 -8.19 -5.88
N THR A 124 -0.30 -8.86 -6.46
CA THR A 124 1.02 -8.29 -6.71
C THR A 124 1.04 -7.58 -8.08
N PRO A 125 1.85 -6.54 -8.26
CA PRO A 125 1.96 -5.85 -9.56
C PRO A 125 2.63 -6.71 -10.64
N PHE A 126 3.31 -7.80 -10.26
CA PHE A 126 3.95 -8.73 -11.17
C PHE A 126 3.00 -9.82 -11.70
N GLY A 127 1.73 -9.81 -11.30
CA GLY A 127 0.71 -10.76 -11.76
C GLY A 127 0.70 -12.10 -11.03
N ASP A 128 1.69 -12.36 -10.15
CA ASP A 128 1.68 -13.52 -9.28
C ASP A 128 0.57 -13.35 -8.22
N SER A 129 -0.51 -14.09 -8.45
CA SER A 129 -1.72 -14.12 -7.63
C SER A 129 -1.77 -15.43 -6.84
N THR A 130 -0.61 -15.86 -6.32
CA THR A 130 -0.44 -17.18 -5.71
C THR A 130 -0.89 -17.20 -4.26
N LEU A 131 -2.21 -17.39 -4.10
CA LEU A 131 -2.81 -17.96 -2.90
C LEU A 131 -3.86 -19.01 -3.30
N ARG A 132 -3.42 -19.99 -4.12
CA ARG A 132 -4.13 -21.27 -4.24
C ARG A 132 -3.91 -22.09 -2.97
N GLU A 133 -5.01 -22.63 -2.46
CA GLU A 133 -5.07 -23.73 -1.49
C GLU A 133 -4.42 -25.02 -2.06
#